data_AF-A0A497DK42-F1
#
_entry.id   AF-A0A497DK42-F1
#
_cell.length_a   1.000
_cell.length_b   1.000
_cell.length_c   1.000
_cell.angle_alpha   90.00
_cell.angle_beta   90.00
_cell.angle_gamma   90.00
#
_symmetry.space_group_name_H-M   'P 1'
#
loop_
_entity.id
_entity.type
_entity.pdbx_description
1 polymer ?
#
loop_
_entity_poly.entity_id
_entity_poly.type
_entity_poly.pdbx_seq_one_letter_code
_entity_poly.pdbx_strand_id
1 'polypeptide(L)' 'MLLVSSINQTVYLNFDRVIKQGDIIILDESKVVILSEHFANCNFKKFFLEAYSGTVILKVHFDGEMVIKYLII' A
#
# COMPACT_ATOMS: atom_id res chain seq x y z
N MET A 1 -4.12 6.90 -11.57
CA MET A 1 -3.63 5.51 -11.76
C MET A 1 -2.60 5.17 -10.69
N LEU A 2 -2.74 4.02 -10.03
CA LEU A 2 -1.79 3.54 -9.01
C LEU A 2 -1.02 2.32 -9.52
N LEU A 3 0.31 2.42 -9.51
CA LEU A 3 1.23 1.31 -9.75
C LEU A 3 1.77 0.79 -8.42
N VAL A 4 1.80 -0.53 -8.28
CA VAL A 4 2.23 -1.21 -7.06
C VAL A 4 3.25 -2.28 -7.41
N SER A 5 4.36 -2.32 -6.67
CA SER A 5 5.38 -3.37 -6.78
C SER A 5 5.94 -3.74 -5.42
N SER A 6 6.39 -4.99 -5.26
CA SER A 6 7.10 -5.47 -4.07
C SER A 6 8.46 -6.05 -4.45
N ILE A 7 9.50 -5.71 -3.68
CA ILE A 7 10.87 -6.25 -3.80
C ILE A 7 11.47 -6.33 -2.39
N ASN A 8 12.03 -7.48 -2.00
CA ASN A 8 12.73 -7.67 -0.71
C ASN A 8 11.95 -7.11 0.49
N GLN A 9 10.73 -7.59 0.70
CA GLN A 9 9.83 -7.14 1.79
C GLN A 9 9.44 -5.64 1.73
N THR A 10 9.82 -4.93 0.67
CA THR A 10 9.50 -3.51 0.48
C THR A 10 8.39 -3.37 -0.53
N VAL A 11 7.30 -2.71 -0.14
CA VAL A 11 6.19 -2.34 -1.02
C VAL A 11 6.39 -0.92 -1.50
N TYR A 12 6.26 -0.69 -2.81
CA TYR A 12 6.37 0.61 -3.45
C TYR A 12 5.04 0.97 -4.10
N LEU A 13 4.57 2.19 -3.84
CA LEU A 13 3.37 2.78 -4.44
C LEU A 13 3.78 4.01 -5.25
N ASN A 14 3.47 4.00 -6.55
CA ASN A 14 3.64 5.14 -7.44
C ASN A 14 2.29 5.60 -7.95
N PHE A 15 1.93 6.84 -7.65
CA PHE A 15 0.75 7.51 -8.18
C PHE A 15 1.16 8.32 -9.41
N ASP A 16 0.32 8.32 -10.45
CA ASP A 16 0.52 9.11 -11.67
C ASP A 16 0.40 10.62 -11.47
N ARG A 17 -0.06 11.06 -10.29
CA ARG A 17 -0.17 12.46 -9.88
C ARG A 17 0.04 12.60 -8.38
N VAL A 18 0.19 13.84 -7.91
CA VAL A 18 0.20 14.15 -6.48
C VAL A 18 -1.21 13.98 -5.92
N ILE A 19 -1.34 13.09 -4.94
CA ILE A 19 -2.58 12.85 -4.19
C ILE A 19 -2.62 13.81 -3.01
N LYS A 20 -3.75 14.53 -2.85
CA LYS A 20 -3.91 15.50 -1.76
C LYS A 20 -3.99 14.83 -0.39
N GLN A 21 -4.75 13.74 -0.29
CA GLN A 21 -4.91 12.96 0.93
C GLN A 21 -5.33 11.53 0.59
N GLY A 22 -4.98 10.57 1.44
CA GLY A 22 -5.40 9.19 1.31
C GLY A 22 -4.93 8.30 2.46
N ASP A 23 -5.35 7.05 2.41
CA ASP A 23 -5.10 6.04 3.44
C ASP A 23 -4.57 4.75 2.81
N ILE A 24 -3.62 4.12 3.47
CA ILE A 24 -3.03 2.84 3.08
C ILE A 24 -3.23 1.86 4.23
N ILE A 25 -3.78 0.68 3.93
CA ILE A 25 -3.91 -0.42 4.87
C ILE A 25 -3.33 -1.67 4.21
N ILE A 26 -2.41 -2.34 4.89
CA ILE A 26 -1.86 -3.63 4.50
C ILE A 26 -2.33 -4.67 5.50
N LEU A 27 -2.97 -5.72 4.99
CA LEU A 27 -3.47 -6.84 5.78
C LEU A 27 -2.74 -8.14 5.41
N ASP A 28 -2.63 -9.06 6.35
CA ASP A 28 -2.26 -10.45 6.04
C ASP A 28 -3.42 -11.24 5.43
N GLU A 29 -3.20 -12.52 5.11
CA GLU A 29 -4.24 -13.43 4.60
C GLU A 29 -5.37 -13.67 5.60
N SER A 30 -5.10 -13.52 6.90
CA SER A 30 -6.09 -13.60 7.99
C SER A 30 -6.86 -12.29 8.21
N LYS A 31 -6.62 -11.27 7.36
CA LYS A 31 -7.18 -9.92 7.44
C LYS A 31 -6.74 -9.13 8.69
N VAL A 32 -5.66 -9.53 9.34
CA VAL A 32 -5.02 -8.77 10.43
C VAL A 32 -4.24 -7.61 9.83
N VAL A 33 -4.35 -6.43 10.44
CA VAL A 33 -3.64 -5.23 9.99
C VAL A 33 -2.15 -5.35 10.31
N ILE A 34 -1.32 -5.37 9.27
CA ILE A 34 0.14 -5.31 9.37
C ILE A 34 0.59 -3.85 9.44
N LEU A 35 0.01 -2.99 8.60
CA LEU A 35 0.35 -1.57 8.50
C LEU A 35 -0.89 -0.75 8.17
N SER A 36 -0.99 0.43 8.78
CA SER A 36 -2.01 1.42 8.48
C SER A 36 -1.39 2.82 8.52
N GLU A 37 -1.47 3.57 7.43
CA GLU A 37 -0.88 4.89 7.32
C GLU A 37 -1.79 5.87 6.57
N HIS A 38 -1.94 7.06 7.13
CA HIS A 38 -2.51 8.22 6.44
C HIS A 38 -1.42 9.01 5.72
N PHE A 39 -1.72 9.54 4.53
CA PHE A 39 -0.78 10.35 3.77
C PHE A 39 -1.44 11.56 3.11
N ALA A 40 -0.62 12.58 2.83
CA ALA A 40 -1.07 13.79 2.15
C ALA A 40 0.02 14.36 1.24
N ASN A 41 -0.40 15.04 0.18
CA ASN A 41 0.44 15.74 -0.79
C ASN A 41 1.64 14.91 -1.30
N CYS A 42 1.41 13.65 -1.65
CA CYS A 42 2.46 12.77 -2.17
C CYS A 42 2.03 12.02 -3.43
N ASN A 43 3.00 11.68 -4.27
CA ASN A 43 2.83 10.80 -5.42
C ASN A 43 3.62 9.49 -5.28
N PHE A 44 4.30 9.27 -4.16
CA PHE A 44 5.12 8.10 -3.92
C PHE A 44 5.11 7.71 -2.44
N LYS A 45 5.02 6.40 -2.17
CA LYS A 45 5.19 5.80 -0.85
C LYS A 45 5.98 4.51 -0.93
N LYS A 46 6.73 4.22 0.14
CA LYS A 46 7.40 2.94 0.34
C LYS A 46 7.22 2.46 1.77
N PHE A 47 7.05 1.15 1.93
CA PHE A 47 6.87 0.50 3.22
C PHE A 47 7.80 -0.71 3.29
N PHE A 48 8.51 -0.86 4.39
CA PHE A 48 9.26 -2.07 4.69
C PHE A 48 8.43 -2.91 5.65
N LEU A 49 8.06 -4.13 5.23
CA LEU A 49 7.27 -5.06 6.03
C LEU A 49 8.23 -6.01 6.75
N GLU A 50 8.84 -5.50 7.82
CA GLU A 50 9.87 -6.22 8.58
C GLU A 50 9.37 -7.60 9.03
N ALA A 51 10.14 -8.63 8.67
CA ALA A 51 9.89 -10.03 9.05
C ALA A 51 8.54 -10.60 8.57
N TYR A 52 7.87 -9.95 7.61
CA TYR A 52 6.70 -10.54 6.95
C TYR A 52 7.12 -11.27 5.67
N SER A 53 6.57 -12.46 5.46
CA SER A 53 6.73 -13.25 4.23
C SER A 53 5.39 -13.88 3.87
N GLY A 54 5.01 -13.81 2.59
CA GLY A 54 3.75 -14.40 2.10
C GLY A 54 2.85 -13.37 1.42
N THR A 55 1.58 -13.72 1.23
CA THR A 55 0.63 -12.82 0.57
C THR A 55 0.15 -11.74 1.53
N VAL A 56 0.03 -10.51 1.03
CA VAL A 56 -0.65 -9.41 1.71
C VAL A 56 -1.74 -8.81 0.83
N ILE A 57 -2.73 -8.21 1.48
CA ILE A 57 -3.79 -7.45 0.85
C ILE A 57 -3.50 -5.97 1.10
N LEU A 58 -3.12 -5.25 0.05
CA LEU A 58 -2.98 -3.81 0.06
C LEU A 58 -4.31 -3.16 -0.30
N LYS A 59 -4.78 -2.24 0.55
CA LYS A 59 -5.90 -1.34 0.28
C LYS A 59 -5.39 0.10 0.30
N VAL A 60 -5.65 0.84 -0.77
CA VAL A 60 -5.29 2.26 -0.87
C VAL A 60 -6.55 3.05 -1.20
N HIS A 61 -6.90 4.01 -0.35
CA HIS A 61 -8.02 4.92 -0.57
C HIS A 61 -7.49 6.32 -0.86
N PHE A 62 -7.89 6.91 -1.99
CA PHE A 62 -7.49 8.26 -2.39
C PHE A 62 -8.46 8.83 -3.42
N ASP A 63 -8.62 10.15 -3.47
CA ASP A 63 -9.51 10.84 -4.42
C ASP A 63 -10.95 10.25 -4.49
N GLY A 64 -11.44 9.64 -3.41
CA GLY A 64 -12.75 8.97 -3.34
C GLY A 64 -12.79 7.58 -3.97
N GLU A 65 -11.65 7.06 -4.42
CA GLU A 65 -11.48 5.72 -4.99
C GLU A 65 -10.81 4.78 -4.00
N MET A 66 -11.18 3.50 -4.04
CA MET A 66 -10.51 2.43 -3.30
C MET A 66 -9.86 1.45 -4.29
N VAL A 67 -8.56 1.27 -4.18
CA VAL A 67 -7.78 0.28 -4.93
C VAL A 67 -7.38 -0.85 -4.00
N ILE A 68 -7.63 -2.10 -4.43
CA ILE A 68 -7.24 -3.31 -3.71
C ILE A 68 -6.27 -4.11 -4.58
N LYS A 69 -5.15 -4.54 -4.00
CA LYS A 69 -4.12 -5.37 -4.64
C LYS A 69 -3.68 -6.50 -3.72
N TYR A 70 -3.36 -7.63 -4.32
CA TYR A 70 -2.72 -8.76 -3.65
C TYR A 70 -1.24 -8.76 -4.04
N LEU A 71 -0.36 -8.80 -3.06
CA LEU A 71 1.08 -8.77 -3.27
C LEU A 71 1.71 -9.98 -2.60
N ILE A 72 2.72 -10.55 -3.23
CA ILE A 72 3.60 -11.54 -2.60
C ILE A 72 4.82 -10.78 -2.09
N ILE A 73 5.09 -10.92 -0.80
CA ILE A 73 6.16 -10.24 -0.05
C ILE A 73 7.29 -11.22 0.23
#